data_AF-A0A1W7CWD1-F1
#
_entry.id   AF-A0A1W7CWD1-F1
#
_cell.length_a   1.000
_cell.length_b   1.000
_cell.length_c   1.000
_cell.angle_alpha   90.00
_cell.angle_beta   90.00
_cell.angle_gamma   90.00
#
_symmetry.space_group_name_H-M   'P 1'
#
loop_
_entity.id
_entity.type
_entity.pdbx_description
1 polymer ?
#
loop_
_entity_poly.entity_id
_entity_poly.type
_entity_poly.pdbx_seq_one_letter_code
_entity_poly.pdbx_strand_id
1 'polypeptide(L)'
;MNDTPLYLARLDMYSRFLTAADAESHVVWHRQDGRYADEREAIDAVDRAYAATRAAFNAIDLEGVGPHKEARGVLERLKAMHKVGGSSPDWKDFKAAREAYVATASAHLKALRGDD
;
A
#
# COMPACT_ATOMS: atom_id res chain seq x y z
N MET A 1 7.38 4.11 -28.56
CA MET A 1 6.04 3.52 -28.76
C MET A 1 5.08 4.32 -27.90
N ASN A 2 3.90 4.65 -28.39
CA ASN A 2 2.94 5.48 -27.64
C ASN A 2 2.20 4.60 -26.64
N ASP A 3 2.88 4.22 -25.56
CA ASP A 3 2.36 3.31 -24.51
C ASP A 3 1.42 4.02 -23.53
N THR A 4 0.75 5.09 -23.97
CA THR A 4 -0.18 5.90 -23.15
C THR A 4 -1.24 5.04 -22.46
N PRO A 5 -1.91 4.06 -23.11
CA PRO A 5 -2.88 3.20 -22.43
C PRO A 5 -2.25 2.38 -21.30
N LEU A 6 -1.04 1.84 -21.51
CA LEU A 6 -0.33 1.05 -20.52
C LEU A 6 0.17 1.92 -19.35
N TYR A 7 0.67 3.12 -19.65
CA TYR A 7 1.03 4.12 -18.66
C TYR A 7 -0.15 4.46 -17.75
N LEU A 8 -1.32 4.78 -18.33
CA LEU A 8 -2.51 5.14 -17.56
C LEU A 8 -3.02 3.96 -16.73
N ALA A 9 -3.03 2.74 -17.28
CA ALA A 9 -3.42 1.55 -16.55
C ALA A 9 -2.51 1.28 -15.34
N ARG A 10 -1.19 1.42 -15.51
CA ARG A 10 -0.22 1.27 -14.42
C ARG A 10 -0.29 2.39 -13.41
N LEU A 11 -0.49 3.64 -13.84
CA LEU A 11 -0.68 4.78 -12.94
C LEU A 11 -1.91 4.56 -12.04
N ASP A 12 -3.03 4.13 -12.62
CA ASP A 12 -4.24 3.80 -11.87
C ASP A 12 -4.00 2.61 -10.91
N MET A 13 -3.39 1.52 -11.38
CA MET A 13 -3.06 0.37 -10.54
C MET A 13 -2.15 0.75 -9.35
N TYR A 14 -1.09 1.52 -9.60
CA TYR A 14 -0.16 1.92 -8.55
C TYR A 14 -0.78 2.91 -7.57
N SER A 15 -1.58 3.86 -8.06
CA SER A 15 -2.29 4.81 -7.19
C SER A 15 -3.32 4.11 -6.30
N ARG A 16 -4.07 3.12 -6.82
CA ARG A 16 -5.01 2.30 -6.03
C ARG A 16 -4.34 1.57 -4.89
N PHE A 17 -3.19 0.95 -5.13
CA PHE A 17 -2.45 0.28 -4.07
C PHE A 17 -1.97 1.27 -3.01
N LEU A 18 -1.41 2.42 -3.42
CA LEU A 18 -0.97 3.45 -2.49
C LEU A 18 -2.13 3.99 -1.63
N THR A 19 -3.27 4.27 -2.25
CA THR A 19 -4.47 4.72 -1.53
C THR A 19 -4.97 3.68 -0.53
N ALA A 20 -4.99 2.40 -0.91
CA ALA A 20 -5.40 1.32 -0.01
C ALA A 20 -4.43 1.16 1.17
N ALA A 21 -3.12 1.19 0.91
CA ALA A 21 -2.09 1.13 1.94
C ALA A 21 -2.16 2.32 2.91
N ASP A 22 -2.39 3.53 2.41
CA ASP A 22 -2.56 4.73 3.24
C ASP A 22 -3.83 4.61 4.11
N ALA A 23 -4.93 4.10 3.56
CA ALA A 23 -6.16 3.85 4.31
C ALA A 23 -5.98 2.79 5.42
N GLU A 24 -5.25 1.70 5.16
CA GLU A 24 -4.92 0.70 6.18
C GLU A 24 -4.02 1.28 7.27
N SER A 25 -3.05 2.11 6.90
CA SER A 25 -2.21 2.81 7.89
C SER A 25 -3.03 3.76 8.77
N HIS A 26 -4.06 4.42 8.22
CA HIS A 26 -5.00 5.23 9.01
C HIS A 26 -5.79 4.38 10.00
N VAL A 27 -6.19 3.16 9.64
CA VAL A 27 -6.83 2.21 10.57
C VAL A 27 -5.88 1.85 11.71
N VAL A 28 -4.60 1.58 11.42
CA VAL A 28 -3.59 1.36 12.48
C VAL A 28 -3.50 2.57 13.41
N TRP A 29 -3.42 3.78 12.85
CA TRP A 29 -3.32 5.00 13.65
C TRP A 29 -4.56 5.21 14.53
N HIS A 30 -5.76 5.03 13.99
CA HIS A 30 -7.00 5.10 14.76
C HIS A 30 -7.03 4.08 15.89
N ARG A 31 -6.52 2.88 15.66
CA ARG A 31 -6.42 1.83 16.68
C ARG A 31 -5.42 2.20 17.78
N GLN A 32 -4.25 2.71 17.40
CA GLN A 32 -3.23 3.20 18.34
C GLN A 32 -3.76 4.36 19.21
N ASP A 33 -4.57 5.25 18.63
CA ASP A 33 -5.13 6.42 19.31
C ASP A 33 -6.45 6.09 20.07
N GLY A 34 -6.87 4.83 20.11
CA GLY A 34 -8.06 4.38 20.84
C GLY A 34 -9.37 4.97 20.30
N ARG A 35 -9.47 5.23 18.99
CA ARG A 35 -10.62 5.91 18.37
C ARG A 35 -11.81 5.02 18.02
N TYR A 36 -11.67 3.71 18.16
CA TYR A 36 -12.77 2.77 17.96
C TYR A 36 -13.61 2.68 19.24
N ALA A 37 -14.93 2.53 19.09
CA ALA A 37 -15.85 2.40 20.22
C ALA A 37 -15.61 1.11 21.01
N ASP A 38 -15.24 0.05 20.31
CA ASP A 38 -14.89 -1.23 20.90
C ASP A 38 -13.88 -2.02 20.04
N GLU A 39 -13.40 -3.14 20.60
CA GLU A 39 -12.44 -4.03 19.93
C GLU A 39 -13.03 -4.68 18.66
N ARG A 40 -14.36 -4.87 18.61
CA ARG A 40 -15.00 -5.49 17.45
C ARG A 40 -14.96 -4.55 16.25
N GLU A 41 -15.28 -3.28 16.45
CA GLU A 41 -15.18 -2.24 15.42
C GLU A 41 -13.75 -2.11 14.90
N ALA A 42 -12.76 -2.17 15.80
CA ALA A 42 -11.35 -2.13 15.43
C ALA A 42 -10.96 -3.33 14.55
N ILE A 43 -11.41 -4.54 14.87
CA ILE A 43 -11.17 -5.75 14.06
C ILE A 43 -11.85 -5.62 12.70
N ASP A 44 -13.13 -5.24 12.66
CA ASP A 44 -13.87 -5.11 11.41
C ASP A 44 -13.27 -4.04 10.49
N ALA A 45 -12.70 -2.96 11.05
CA ALA A 45 -11.97 -1.96 10.28
C ALA A 45 -10.65 -2.49 9.70
N VAL A 46 -9.89 -3.28 10.48
CA VAL A 46 -8.65 -3.93 10.02
C VAL A 46 -8.95 -4.91 8.90
N ASP A 47 -9.96 -5.78 9.05
CA ASP A 47 -10.29 -6.79 8.05
C ASP A 47 -10.70 -6.16 6.72
N ARG A 48 -11.50 -5.09 6.74
CA ARG A 48 -11.88 -4.34 5.54
C ARG A 48 -10.68 -3.69 4.86
N ALA A 49 -9.81 -3.04 5.63
CA ALA A 49 -8.64 -2.37 5.09
C ALA A 49 -7.65 -3.37 4.51
N TYR A 50 -7.35 -4.44 5.24
CA TYR A 50 -6.50 -5.54 4.79
C TYR A 50 -7.00 -6.15 3.48
N ALA A 51 -8.30 -6.44 3.37
CA ALA A 51 -8.89 -6.99 2.16
C ALA A 51 -8.74 -6.03 0.96
N ALA A 52 -8.95 -4.73 1.16
CA ALA A 52 -8.78 -3.72 0.12
C ALA A 52 -7.33 -3.60 -0.35
N THR A 53 -6.36 -3.51 0.58
CA THR A 53 -4.93 -3.43 0.25
C THR A 53 -4.46 -4.70 -0.45
N ARG A 54 -4.91 -5.87 0.02
CA ARG A 54 -4.56 -7.15 -0.61
C ARG A 54 -5.12 -7.26 -2.02
N ALA A 55 -6.37 -6.84 -2.24
CA ALA A 55 -6.97 -6.83 -3.57
C ALA A 55 -6.20 -5.91 -4.54
N ALA A 56 -5.81 -4.71 -4.09
CA ALA A 56 -5.02 -3.79 -4.90
C ALA A 56 -3.60 -4.32 -5.19
N PHE A 57 -2.96 -4.97 -4.20
CA PHE A 57 -1.66 -5.61 -4.37
C PHE A 57 -1.71 -6.75 -5.39
N ASN A 58 -2.76 -7.58 -5.39
CA ASN A 58 -2.86 -8.74 -6.27
C ASN A 58 -2.75 -8.33 -7.75
N ALA A 59 -3.26 -7.16 -8.15
CA ALA A 59 -3.10 -6.65 -9.51
C ALA A 59 -1.62 -6.42 -9.86
N ILE A 60 -0.86 -5.80 -8.95
CA ILE A 60 0.58 -5.56 -9.11
C ILE A 60 1.36 -6.88 -9.10
N ASP A 61 0.97 -7.81 -8.23
CA ASP A 61 1.62 -9.13 -8.11
C ASP A 61 1.42 -9.99 -9.36
N LEU A 62 0.22 -9.95 -9.95
CA LEU A 62 -0.10 -10.64 -11.19
C LEU A 62 0.70 -10.09 -12.38
N GLU A 63 0.91 -8.77 -12.42
CA GLU A 63 1.75 -8.16 -13.46
C GLU A 63 3.23 -8.52 -13.29
N GLY A 64 3.73 -8.51 -12.05
CA GLY A 64 5.09 -8.95 -11.72
C GLY A 64 6.20 -8.02 -12.20
N VAL A 65 5.89 -6.78 -12.61
CA VAL A 65 6.86 -5.76 -13.03
C VAL A 65 6.70 -4.46 -12.24
N GLY A 66 7.64 -3.53 -12.40
CA GLY A 66 7.61 -2.25 -11.70
C GLY A 66 7.81 -2.42 -10.19
N PRO A 67 7.01 -1.76 -9.33
CA PRO A 67 7.20 -1.67 -7.89
C PRO A 67 6.70 -2.91 -7.12
N HIS A 68 6.72 -4.09 -7.75
CA HIS A 68 6.21 -5.34 -7.18
C HIS A 68 6.84 -5.68 -5.81
N LYS A 69 8.17 -5.63 -5.73
CA LYS A 69 8.91 -6.00 -4.51
C LYS A 69 8.65 -5.00 -3.39
N GLU A 70 8.59 -3.73 -3.73
CA GLU A 70 8.31 -2.63 -2.82
C GLU A 70 6.87 -2.68 -2.31
N ALA A 71 5.90 -2.99 -3.18
CA ALA A 71 4.50 -3.17 -2.79
C ALA A 71 4.36 -4.33 -1.78
N ARG A 72 5.08 -5.44 -2.01
CA ARG A 72 5.14 -6.53 -1.04
C ARG A 72 5.79 -6.09 0.27
N GLY A 73 6.85 -5.27 0.19
CA GLY A 73 7.48 -4.65 1.36
C GLY A 73 6.47 -3.84 2.19
N VAL A 74 5.65 -3.01 1.54
CA VAL A 74 4.59 -2.22 2.19
C VAL A 74 3.58 -3.13 2.90
N LEU A 75 3.11 -4.21 2.24
CA LEU A 75 2.20 -5.18 2.86
C LEU A 75 2.77 -5.82 4.12
N GLU A 76 4.03 -6.26 4.08
CA GLU A 76 4.66 -6.88 5.26
C GLU A 76 4.81 -5.89 6.41
N ARG A 77 5.03 -4.60 6.12
CA ARG A 77 5.06 -3.55 7.14
C ARG A 77 3.68 -3.25 7.72
N LEU A 78 2.64 -3.15 6.91
CA LEU A 78 1.25 -3.00 7.39
C LEU A 78 0.84 -4.20 8.27
N LYS A 79 1.13 -5.42 7.82
CA LYS A 79 0.91 -6.63 8.63
C LYS A 79 1.68 -6.59 9.95
N ALA A 80 2.93 -6.14 9.95
CA ALA A 80 3.70 -5.99 11.17
C ALA A 80 3.12 -4.93 12.11
N MET A 81 2.58 -3.83 11.57
CA MET A 81 1.93 -2.77 12.34
C MET A 81 0.65 -3.24 13.04
N HIS A 82 -0.07 -4.22 12.50
CA HIS A 82 -1.24 -4.82 13.17
C HIS A 82 -0.88 -5.81 14.29
N LYS A 83 0.40 -6.19 14.46
CA LYS A 83 0.83 -7.08 15.54
C LYS A 83 0.51 -6.48 16.91
N VAL A 84 0.22 -7.34 17.88
CA VAL A 84 -0.13 -6.95 19.25
C VAL A 84 -1.26 -5.90 19.26
N GLY A 85 -2.23 -6.06 18.36
CA GLY A 85 -3.39 -5.19 18.23
C GLY A 85 -3.04 -3.75 17.82
N GLY A 86 -1.91 -3.50 17.14
CA GLY A 86 -1.53 -2.15 16.70
C GLY A 86 -1.13 -1.19 17.82
N SER A 87 -0.74 -1.72 18.98
CA SER A 87 -0.32 -0.93 20.15
C SER A 87 1.07 -0.28 20.02
N SER A 88 1.96 -0.87 19.22
CA SER A 88 3.32 -0.35 18.99
C SER A 88 3.76 -0.50 17.52
N PRO A 89 3.09 0.18 16.58
CA PRO A 89 3.42 0.10 15.16
C PRO A 89 4.75 0.81 14.85
N ASP A 90 5.56 0.21 13.97
CA ASP A 90 6.78 0.83 13.45
C ASP A 90 6.48 1.73 12.26
N TRP A 91 6.15 2.98 12.56
CA TRP A 91 5.87 4.01 11.56
C TRP A 91 7.06 4.37 10.68
N LYS A 92 8.29 4.22 11.19
CA LYS A 92 9.50 4.59 10.46
C LYS A 92 9.72 3.62 9.31
N ASP A 93 9.65 2.33 9.59
CA ASP A 93 9.82 1.29 8.58
C ASP A 93 8.68 1.28 7.54
N PHE A 94 7.45 1.58 7.96
CA PHE A 94 6.33 1.75 7.03
C PHE A 94 6.53 2.94 6.08
N LYS A 95 6.91 4.12 6.60
CA LYS A 95 7.17 5.30 5.78
C LYS A 95 8.29 5.05 4.77
N ALA A 96 9.38 4.42 5.20
CA ALA A 96 10.48 4.06 4.32
C ALA A 96 10.05 3.09 3.20
N ALA A 97 9.25 2.06 3.52
CA ALA A 97 8.72 1.14 2.52
C ALA A 97 7.79 1.84 1.52
N ARG A 98 6.94 2.76 2.01
CA ARG A 98 6.05 3.58 1.18
C ARG A 98 6.84 4.49 0.23
N GLU A 99 7.88 5.16 0.73
CA GLU A 99 8.75 6.01 -0.10
C GLU A 99 9.47 5.22 -1.18
N ALA A 100 10.00 4.03 -0.86
CA ALA A 100 10.62 3.14 -1.82
C ALA A 100 9.62 2.72 -2.92
N TYR A 101 8.39 2.37 -2.54
CA TYR A 101 7.32 2.06 -3.49
C TYR A 101 7.04 3.22 -4.45
N VAL A 102 6.86 4.43 -3.93
CA VAL A 102 6.59 5.63 -4.76
C VAL A 102 7.76 5.92 -5.70
N ALA A 103 8.99 5.80 -5.21
CA ALA A 103 10.19 6.01 -6.03
C ALA A 103 10.26 5.02 -7.20
N THR A 104 10.11 3.72 -6.93
CA THR A 104 10.14 2.67 -7.97
C THR A 104 8.97 2.80 -8.94
N ALA A 105 7.75 3.09 -8.46
CA ALA A 105 6.58 3.32 -9.31
C ALA A 105 6.78 4.52 -10.24
N SER A 106 7.29 5.63 -9.71
CA SER A 106 7.57 6.85 -10.48
C SER A 106 8.63 6.60 -11.56
N ALA A 107 9.73 5.94 -11.21
CA ALA A 107 10.78 5.58 -12.17
C ALA A 107 10.23 4.68 -13.29
N HIS A 108 9.45 3.65 -12.94
CA HIS A 108 8.86 2.76 -13.92
C HIS A 108 7.87 3.48 -14.86
N LEU A 109 7.06 4.39 -14.32
CA LEU A 109 6.13 5.19 -15.12
C LEU A 109 6.82 6.19 -16.06
N LYS A 110 7.97 6.75 -15.65
CA LYS A 110 8.79 7.63 -16.51
C LYS A 110 9.41 6.87 -17.69
N ALA A 111 9.96 5.69 -17.44
CA ALA A 111 10.51 4.82 -18.47
C ALA A 111 9.46 4.48 -19.56
N LEU A 112 8.19 4.31 -19.17
CA LEU A 112 7.09 4.04 -20.11
C LEU A 112 6.69 5.25 -20.97
N ARG A 113 6.98 6.46 -20.52
CA ARG A 113 6.76 7.69 -21.29
C ARG A 113 7.94 8.00 -22.23
N GLY A 114 9.07 7.34 -22.05
CA GLY A 114 10.32 7.65 -22.74
C GLY A 114 11.05 8.87 -22.17
N ASP A 115 10.79 9.22 -20.92
CA ASP A 115 11.36 10.38 -20.21
C ASP A 115 12.67 10.01 -19.45
N ASP A 116 13.45 9.03 -19.93
CA ASP A 116 14.72 8.55 -19.33
C ASP A 116 15.96 9.31 -19.84
#